data_AF-A0A1F5FW58-F1
#
_entry.id   AF-A0A1F5FW58-F1
#
_cell.length_a   1.000
_cell.length_b   1.000
_cell.length_c   1.000
_cell.angle_alpha   90.00
_cell.angle_beta   90.00
_cell.angle_gamma   90.00
#
_symmetry.space_group_name_H-M   'P 1'
#
loop_
_entity.id
_entity.type
_entity.pdbx_description
1 polymer ?
#
loop_
_entity_poly.entity_id
_entity_poly.type
_entity_poly.pdbx_seq_one_letter_code
_entity_poly.pdbx_strand_id
1 'polypeptide(L)' 'MVKLPKFVSKLFWGDDLNSLSYTKHKKYISQTIMQKGNLKATSWLLKKQSKKDLKKNITSKMDKKSKNFWNLYLS' A
#
# COMPACT_ATOMS: atom_id res chain seq x y z
N MET A 1 15.74 -0.22 12.35
CA MET A 1 15.02 0.58 11.31
C MET A 1 14.48 -0.37 10.26
N VAL A 2 13.17 -0.47 10.07
CA VAL A 2 12.59 -1.36 9.03
C VAL A 2 12.61 -0.62 7.70
N LYS A 3 13.67 -0.83 6.92
CA LYS A 3 13.77 -0.28 5.55
C LYS A 3 12.74 -0.97 4.66
N LEU A 4 12.04 -0.19 3.84
CA LEU A 4 11.10 -0.73 2.84
C LEU A 4 11.86 -1.57 1.81
N PRO A 5 11.24 -2.63 1.25
CA PRO A 5 11.85 -3.36 0.15
C PRO A 5 12.05 -2.45 -1.06
N LYS A 6 13.17 -2.60 -1.79
CA LYS A 6 13.50 -1.78 -2.97
C LYS A 6 12.35 -1.69 -4.00
N PHE A 7 11.61 -2.78 -4.21
CA PHE A 7 10.47 -2.80 -5.13
C PHE A 7 9.27 -1.98 -4.68
N VAL A 8 9.10 -1.80 -3.36
CA VAL A 8 8.10 -0.91 -2.79
C VAL A 8 8.61 0.52 -2.85
N SER A 9 9.86 0.76 -2.45
CA SER A 9 10.50 2.08 -2.51
C SER A 9 10.47 2.71 -3.91
N LYS A 10 10.52 1.90 -4.98
CA LYS A 10 10.38 2.37 -6.37
C LYS A 10 9.04 3.07 -6.65
N LEU A 11 7.97 2.73 -5.92
CA LEU A 11 6.66 3.41 -6.05
C LEU A 11 6.67 4.83 -5.47
N PHE A 12 7.67 5.14 -4.64
CA PHE A 12 7.82 6.39 -3.90
C PHE A 12 9.03 7.18 -4.41
N TRP A 13 9.35 7.07 -5.72
CA TRP A 13 10.55 7.66 -6.34
C TRP A 13 10.69 9.17 -6.10
N GLY A 14 9.58 9.89 -5.88
CA GLY A 14 9.56 11.33 -5.57
C GLY A 14 9.29 11.68 -4.10
N ASP A 15 9.10 10.68 -3.23
CA ASP A 15 8.91 10.91 -1.80
C ASP A 15 10.23 10.67 -1.06
N ASP A 16 10.39 11.35 0.07
CA ASP A 16 11.59 11.24 0.89
C ASP A 16 11.65 9.90 1.61
N LEU A 17 12.18 8.87 0.92
CA LEU A 17 12.34 7.50 1.37
C LEU A 17 13.12 7.37 2.69
N ASN A 18 13.94 8.38 3.02
CA ASN A 18 14.68 8.43 4.29
C ASN A 18 13.77 8.74 5.49
N SER A 19 12.67 9.45 5.27
CA SER A 19 11.64 9.72 6.29
C SER A 19 10.54 8.64 6.34
N LEU A 20 10.40 7.86 5.27
CA LEU A 20 9.31 6.92 5.05
C LEU A 20 9.47 5.61 5.85
N SER A 21 9.23 5.68 7.16
CA SER A 21 9.16 4.47 8.00
C SER A 21 7.82 3.76 7.84
N TYR A 22 7.83 2.46 7.55
CA TYR A 22 6.62 1.62 7.50
C TYR A 22 5.77 1.74 8.77
N THR A 23 6.41 1.89 9.93
CA THR A 23 5.73 2.02 11.22
C THR A 23 4.99 3.34 11.39
N LYS A 24 5.53 4.44 10.83
CA LYS A 24 4.92 5.77 10.92
C LYS A 24 3.91 6.03 9.80
N HIS A 25 4.16 5.50 8.61
CA HIS A 25 3.39 5.81 7.40
C HIS A 25 2.64 4.59 6.81
N LYS A 26 2.33 3.59 7.63
CA LYS A 26 1.67 2.34 7.22
C LYS A 26 0.44 2.56 6.33
N LYS A 27 -0.42 3.52 6.70
CA LYS A 27 -1.64 3.86 5.95
C LYS A 27 -1.31 4.43 4.56
N TYR A 28 -0.41 5.40 4.49
CA TYR A 28 0.01 6.01 3.23
C TYR A 28 0.64 4.96 2.30
N ILE A 29 1.55 4.14 2.82
CA ILE A 29 2.21 3.09 2.05
C ILE A 29 1.20 2.07 1.51
N SER A 30 0.23 1.67 2.36
CA SER A 30 -0.84 0.76 1.94
C SER A 30 -1.64 1.36 0.78
N GLN A 31 -2.05 2.62 0.89
CA GLN A 31 -2.86 3.29 -0.12
C GLN A 31 -2.11 3.43 -1.45
N THR A 32 -0.84 3.84 -1.40
CA THR A 32 -0.01 3.97 -2.61
C THR A 32 0.20 2.62 -3.29
N ILE A 33 0.48 1.55 -2.55
CA ILE A 33 0.59 0.19 -3.13
C ILE A 33 -0.77 -0.25 -3.68
N MET A 34 -1.86 0.00 -2.97
CA MET A 34 -3.20 -0.35 -3.43
C MET A 34 -3.62 0.42 -4.70
N GLN A 35 -3.05 1.60 -4.94
CA GLN A 35 -3.42 2.44 -6.08
C GLN A 35 -2.46 2.33 -7.28
N LYS A 36 -1.16 2.18 -7.02
CA LYS A 36 -0.09 2.23 -8.03
C LYS A 36 0.83 1.01 -7.98
N GLY A 37 0.62 0.10 -7.04
CA GLY A 37 1.47 -1.07 -6.84
C GLY A 37 1.32 -2.11 -7.94
N ASN A 38 2.38 -2.91 -8.11
CA ASN A 38 2.37 -4.09 -8.97
C ASN A 38 2.06 -5.36 -8.16
N LEU A 39 1.92 -6.50 -8.84
CA LEU A 39 1.67 -7.81 -8.21
C LEU A 39 2.63 -8.13 -7.05
N LYS A 40 3.92 -7.80 -7.19
CA LYS A 40 4.93 -8.04 -6.15
C LYS A 40 4.72 -7.17 -4.91
N ALA A 41 4.47 -5.87 -5.11
CA ALA A 41 4.20 -4.93 -4.02
C ALA A 41 2.89 -5.26 -3.30
N THR A 42 1.85 -5.61 -4.07
CA THR A 42 0.55 -6.06 -3.55
C THR A 42 0.68 -7.35 -2.75
N SER A 43 1.38 -8.36 -3.25
CA SER A 43 1.63 -9.61 -2.52
C SER A 43 2.37 -9.36 -1.21
N TRP A 44 3.38 -8.48 -1.22
CA TRP A 44 4.09 -8.07 -0.01
C TRP A 44 3.16 -7.38 1.01
N LEU A 45 2.30 -6.47 0.54
CA LEU A 45 1.33 -5.77 1.39
C LEU A 45 0.35 -6.75 2.06
N LEU A 46 -0.18 -7.70 1.28
CA LEU A 46 -1.10 -8.74 1.76
C LEU A 46 -0.45 -9.69 2.79
N LYS A 47 0.87 -9.90 2.70
CA LYS A 47 1.63 -10.66 3.71
C LYS A 47 1.90 -9.87 4.98
N LYS A 48 1.92 -8.54 4.92
CA LYS A 48 2.23 -7.65 6.06
C LYS A 48 1.00 -7.15 6.80
N GLN A 49 -0.15 -7.08 6.14
CA GLN A 49 -1.39 -6.59 6.73
C GLN A 49 -2.52 -7.58 6.55
N SER A 50 -3.37 -7.66 7.58
CA SER A 50 -4.59 -8.43 7.52
C SER A 50 -5.57 -7.83 6.50
N LYS A 51 -6.43 -8.67 5.91
CA LYS A 51 -7.52 -8.20 5.03
C LYS A 51 -8.39 -7.14 5.72
N LYS A 52 -8.61 -7.26 7.03
CA LYS A 52 -9.39 -6.30 7.84
C LYS A 52 -8.73 -4.93 7.90
N ASP A 53 -7.41 -4.87 8.06
CA ASP A 53 -6.67 -3.60 8.05
C ASP A 53 -6.63 -2.98 6.66
N LEU A 54 -6.53 -3.80 5.61
CA LEU A 54 -6.55 -3.31 4.23
C LEU A 54 -7.92 -2.74 3.86
N LYS A 55 -9.03 -3.38 4.26
CA LYS A 55 -10.38 -2.82 4.11
C LYS A 55 -10.50 -1.44 4.76
N LYS A 56 -9.94 -1.25 5.96
CA LYS A 56 -9.93 0.07 6.64
C LYS A 56 -9.10 1.14 5.90
N ASN A 57 -8.13 0.73 5.09
CA ASN A 57 -7.28 1.65 4.32
C ASN A 57 -7.90 2.08 2.99
N ILE A 58 -8.96 1.41 2.52
CA ILE A 58 -9.76 1.85 1.38
C ILE A 58 -10.44 3.17 1.74
N THR A 59 -10.19 4.22 0.95
CA THR A 59 -10.80 5.54 1.18
C THR A 59 -11.54 6.04 -0.05
N SER A 60 -12.41 7.02 0.14
CA SER A 60 -13.09 7.73 -0.94
C SER A 60 -12.14 8.48 -1.88
N LYS A 61 -10.90 8.76 -1.44
CA LYS A 61 -9.87 9.43 -2.24
C LYS A 61 -9.14 8.51 -3.22
N MET A 62 -9.32 7.18 -3.10
CA MET A 62 -8.75 6.24 -4.07
C MET A 62 -9.52 6.28 -5.38
N ASP A 63 -8.80 6.01 -6.46
CA ASP A 63 -9.40 5.86 -7.79
C ASP A 63 -10.48 4.77 -7.79
N LYS A 64 -11.57 5.01 -8.52
CA LYS A 64 -12.73 4.11 -8.60
C LYS A 64 -12.32 2.70 -9.03
N LYS A 65 -11.37 2.57 -9.96
CA LYS A 65 -10.87 1.25 -10.42
C LYS A 65 -10.19 0.49 -9.29
N SER A 66 -9.28 1.15 -8.57
CA SER A 66 -8.57 0.56 -7.44
C SER A 66 -9.55 0.16 -6.34
N LYS A 67 -10.44 1.07 -5.95
CA LYS A 67 -11.46 0.83 -4.92
C LYS A 67 -12.34 -0.39 -5.25
N ASN A 68 -12.83 -0.48 -6.48
CA ASN A 68 -13.66 -1.61 -6.92
C ASN A 68 -12.89 -2.93 -6.86
N PHE A 69 -11.65 -2.95 -7.36
CA PHE A 69 -10.79 -4.14 -7.28
C PHE A 69 -10.60 -4.61 -5.83
N TRP A 70 -10.24 -3.70 -4.91
CA TRP A 70 -9.99 -4.06 -3.52
C TRP A 70 -11.24 -4.46 -2.76
N ASN A 71 -12.38 -3.86 -3.08
CA ASN A 71 -13.67 -4.29 -2.54
C ASN A 71 -14.01 -5.72 -2.95
N LEU A 72 -13.78 -6.10 -4.21
CA LEU A 72 -14.00 -7.47 -4.70
C LEU A 72 -12.97 -8.45 -4.13
N TYR A 73 -11.70 -8.10 -4.16
CA TYR A 73 -10.61 -8.98 -3.75
C TYR A 73 -10.61 -9.28 -2.24
N LEU A 74 -10.98 -8.28 -1.44
CA LEU A 74 -11.03 -8.41 0.02
C LEU A 74 -12.40 -8.84 0.53
N SER A 75 -13.43 -8.91 -0.33
CA SER A 75 -14.82 -9.22 0.05
C SER A 75 -14.89 -10.40 0.99
#